data_AF-A0A7C3F205-F1
#
_entry.id   AF-A0A7C3F205-F1
#
_cell.length_a   1.000
_cell.length_b   1.000
_cell.length_c   1.000
_cell.angle_alpha   90.00
_cell.angle_beta   90.00
_cell.angle_gamma   90.00
#
_symmetry.space_group_name_H-M   'P 1'
#
loop_
_entity.id
_entity.type
_entity.pdbx_description
1 polymer ?
#
loop_
_entity_poly.entity_id
_entity_poly.type
_entity_poly.pdbx_seq_one_letter_code
_entity_poly.pdbx_strand_id
1 'polypeptide(L)'
;MATIRGVPWKVAAVAMVAALAFVVGCSHPASVGDYFVHRGEDALDCIDIGVTWTETPYASVYACLLGLSSIGAGHVDGGFFGIGGGRAGVMPHYHKVCGLLLWTYEELGWGEFDITKPETLYRWHNGPIGYACYFERKPDYGFS
;
A
#
# COMPACT_ATOMS: atom_id res chain seq x y z
N MET A 1 7.82 -52.82 10.87
CA MET A 1 6.61 -52.18 10.30
C MET A 1 5.94 -51.41 11.42
N ALA A 2 6.17 -50.09 11.51
CA ALA A 2 5.69 -49.28 12.63
C ALA A 2 4.28 -48.76 12.33
N THR A 3 3.31 -49.11 13.17
CA THR A 3 1.91 -48.70 13.04
C THR A 3 1.78 -47.26 13.54
N ILE A 4 1.54 -46.31 12.63
CA ILE A 4 1.22 -44.92 12.99
C ILE A 4 -0.15 -44.94 13.66
N ARG A 5 -0.19 -44.79 14.99
CA ARG A 5 -1.44 -44.63 15.74
C ARG A 5 -2.05 -43.28 15.34
N GLY A 6 -3.23 -43.31 14.73
CA GLY A 6 -3.95 -42.10 14.32
C GLY A 6 -4.21 -41.18 15.51
N VAL A 7 -4.03 -39.87 15.31
CA VAL A 7 -4.36 -38.86 16.32
C VAL A 7 -5.87 -38.94 16.59
N PRO A 8 -6.30 -39.09 17.85
CA PRO A 8 -7.72 -39.14 18.18
C PRO A 8 -8.38 -37.82 17.79
N TRP A 9 -9.53 -37.88 17.11
CA TRP A 9 -10.23 -36.73 16.54
C TRP A 9 -10.52 -35.62 17.55
N LYS A 10 -10.66 -35.95 18.84
CA LYS A 10 -10.84 -34.98 19.94
C LYS A 10 -9.59 -34.12 20.13
N VAL A 11 -8.40 -34.68 19.99
CA VAL A 11 -7.13 -33.93 20.07
C VAL A 11 -6.96 -33.03 18.85
N ALA A 12 -7.33 -33.52 17.65
CA ALA A 12 -7.35 -32.70 16.44
C ALA A 12 -8.35 -31.53 16.56
N ALA A 13 -9.55 -31.77 17.09
CA ALA A 13 -10.57 -30.74 17.30
C ALA A 13 -10.12 -29.69 18.33
N VAL A 14 -9.53 -30.11 19.46
CA VAL A 14 -9.00 -29.19 20.47
C VAL A 14 -7.82 -28.38 19.90
N ALA A 15 -6.92 -29.00 19.15
CA ALA A 15 -5.81 -28.30 18.50
C ALA A 15 -6.31 -27.28 17.45
N MET A 16 -7.35 -27.61 16.69
CA MET A 16 -7.97 -26.71 15.71
C MET A 16 -8.67 -25.53 16.39
N VAL A 17 -9.42 -25.77 17.47
CA VAL A 17 -10.07 -24.70 18.26
C VAL A 17 -9.02 -23.81 18.92
N ALA A 18 -7.95 -24.39 19.47
CA ALA A 18 -6.84 -23.63 20.03
C ALA A 18 -6.11 -22.80 18.97
N ALA A 19 -5.86 -23.36 17.78
CA ALA A 19 -5.27 -22.63 16.66
C ALA A 19 -6.18 -21.50 16.17
N LEU A 20 -7.48 -21.72 16.05
CA LEU A 20 -8.45 -20.68 15.70
C LEU A 20 -8.52 -19.59 16.78
N ALA A 21 -8.51 -19.95 18.06
CA ALA A 21 -8.47 -18.98 19.15
C ALA A 21 -7.14 -18.19 19.19
N PHE A 22 -6.03 -18.80 18.78
CA PHE A 22 -4.73 -18.12 18.66
C PHE A 22 -4.68 -17.18 17.45
N VAL A 23 -5.33 -17.54 16.34
CA VAL A 23 -5.46 -16.68 15.15
C VAL A 23 -6.36 -15.47 15.45
N VAL A 24 -7.41 -15.64 16.26
CA VAL A 24 -8.32 -14.55 16.68
C VAL A 24 -7.77 -13.74 17.86
N GLY A 25 -6.89 -14.33 18.68
CA GLY A 25 -6.32 -13.73 19.90
C GLY A 25 -5.20 -12.70 19.70
N CYS A 26 -4.74 -12.48 18.46
CA CYS A 26 -3.76 -11.42 18.16
C CYS A 26 -4.42 -10.07 17.82
N SER A 27 -5.72 -10.05 17.52
CA SER A 27 -6.49 -8.81 17.48
C SER A 27 -6.85 -8.40 18.90
N HIS A 28 -6.46 -7.20 19.33
CA HIS A 28 -7.00 -6.57 20.54
C HIS A 28 -8.53 -6.72 20.56
N PRO A 29 -9.19 -6.79 21.74
CA PRO A 29 -10.65 -6.68 21.82
C PRO A 29 -11.06 -5.26 21.42
N ALA A 30 -11.00 -4.99 20.13
CA ALA A 30 -11.53 -3.82 19.50
C ALA A 30 -13.06 -3.99 19.52
N SER A 31 -13.76 -2.92 19.86
CA SER A 31 -15.22 -2.91 19.83
C SER A 31 -15.72 -3.28 18.42
N VAL A 32 -16.99 -3.70 18.30
CA VAL A 32 -17.61 -3.88 16.97
C VAL A 32 -17.51 -2.59 16.14
N GLY A 33 -17.48 -1.43 16.79
CA GLY A 33 -17.23 -0.14 16.14
C GLY A 33 -15.84 -0.06 15.51
N ASP A 34 -14.79 -0.45 16.24
CA ASP A 34 -13.41 -0.42 15.75
C ASP A 34 -13.22 -1.34 14.54
N TYR A 35 -13.91 -2.49 14.51
CA TYR A 35 -13.92 -3.36 13.33
C TYR A 35 -14.40 -2.61 12.08
N PHE A 36 -15.50 -1.87 12.16
CA PHE A 36 -16.02 -1.12 11.01
C PHE A 36 -15.14 0.08 10.65
N VAL A 37 -14.49 0.71 11.63
CA VAL A 37 -13.51 1.78 11.39
C VAL A 37 -12.32 1.23 10.59
N HIS A 38 -11.71 0.13 11.05
CA HIS A 38 -10.60 -0.49 10.34
C HIS A 38 -10.99 -0.99 8.95
N ARG A 39 -12.23 -1.48 8.77
CA ARG A 39 -12.71 -1.84 7.43
C ARG A 39 -12.89 -0.63 6.51
N GLY A 40 -13.20 0.53 7.07
CA GLY A 40 -13.21 1.80 6.34
C GLY A 40 -11.81 2.21 5.92
N GLU A 41 -10.84 2.12 6.83
CA GLU A 41 -9.42 2.38 6.56
C GLU A 41 -8.87 1.43 5.49
N ASP A 42 -9.09 0.11 5.64
CA ASP A 42 -8.72 -0.92 4.66
C ASP A 42 -9.28 -0.59 3.26
N ALA A 43 -10.53 -0.10 3.19
CA ALA A 43 -11.18 0.25 1.93
C ALA A 43 -10.59 1.51 1.29
N LEU A 44 -10.19 2.51 2.09
CA LEU A 44 -9.52 3.72 1.62
C LEU A 44 -8.10 3.42 1.11
N ASP A 45 -7.43 2.41 1.66
CA ASP A 45 -6.10 1.99 1.23
C ASP A 45 -6.12 1.12 -0.04
N CYS A 46 -7.25 0.49 -0.35
CA CYS A 46 -7.39 -0.40 -1.51
C CYS A 46 -7.71 0.32 -2.83
N ILE A 47 -8.22 1.56 -2.78
CA ILE A 47 -8.79 2.25 -3.94
C ILE A 47 -8.26 3.68 -4.02
N ASP A 48 -7.50 3.95 -5.08
CA ASP A 48 -7.18 5.30 -5.51
C ASP A 48 -8.06 5.68 -6.72
N ILE A 49 -9.07 6.51 -6.52
CA ILE A 49 -9.93 7.06 -7.58
C ILE A 49 -10.14 8.56 -7.39
N GLY A 50 -9.82 9.35 -8.40
CA GLY A 50 -10.02 10.79 -8.34
C GLY A 50 -9.62 11.51 -9.61
N VAL A 51 -9.68 12.84 -9.52
CA VAL A 51 -9.24 13.75 -10.57
C VAL A 51 -8.08 14.56 -10.02
N THR A 52 -6.96 14.54 -10.73
CA THR A 52 -5.80 15.37 -10.43
C THR A 52 -5.78 16.56 -11.37
N TRP A 53 -5.39 17.72 -10.87
CA TRP A 53 -5.15 18.92 -11.67
C TRP A 53 -3.80 19.53 -11.31
N THR A 54 -3.23 20.22 -12.27
CA THR A 54 -1.96 20.93 -12.15
C THR A 54 -2.01 22.18 -13.02
N GLU A 55 -1.37 23.25 -12.57
CA GLU A 55 -1.26 24.49 -13.35
C GLU A 55 -0.17 24.41 -14.43
N THR A 56 0.76 23.48 -14.24
CA THR A 56 1.90 23.23 -15.12
C THR A 56 1.58 22.08 -16.08
N PRO A 57 1.63 22.29 -17.41
CA PRO A 57 1.31 21.25 -18.36
C PRO A 57 2.40 20.17 -18.36
N TYR A 58 1.98 18.92 -18.16
CA TYR A 58 2.83 17.75 -18.29
C TYR A 58 2.14 16.71 -19.17
N ALA A 59 2.94 15.87 -19.82
CA ALA A 59 2.46 14.66 -20.46
C ALA A 59 2.71 13.49 -19.51
N SER A 60 1.68 12.70 -19.23
CA SER A 60 1.83 11.45 -18.50
C SER A 60 1.12 10.31 -19.21
N VAL A 61 1.83 9.21 -19.38
CA VAL A 61 1.25 7.91 -19.66
C VAL A 61 1.81 7.00 -18.58
N TYR A 62 0.92 6.49 -17.73
CA TYR A 62 1.30 5.68 -16.58
C TYR A 62 0.30 4.56 -16.41
N ALA A 63 0.80 3.34 -16.22
CA ALA A 63 0.01 2.21 -15.79
C ALA A 63 0.74 1.55 -14.62
N CYS A 64 0.07 1.51 -13.45
CA CYS A 64 0.53 0.75 -12.29
C CYS A 64 0.07 -0.70 -12.43
N LEU A 65 1.02 -1.64 -12.43
CA LEU A 65 0.74 -3.08 -12.48
C LEU A 65 0.67 -3.65 -11.06
N LEU A 66 -0.26 -3.13 -10.25
CA LEU A 66 -0.51 -3.57 -8.87
C LEU A 66 0.74 -3.45 -7.96
N GLY A 67 1.48 -2.36 -8.11
CA GLY A 67 2.70 -2.10 -7.34
C GLY A 67 3.93 -2.91 -7.78
N LEU A 68 3.77 -3.98 -8.57
CA LEU A 68 4.90 -4.82 -9.03
C LEU A 68 5.82 -4.07 -10.00
N SER A 69 5.22 -3.26 -10.87
CA SER A 69 5.93 -2.42 -11.82
C SER A 69 5.03 -1.35 -12.39
N SER A 70 5.66 -0.42 -13.08
CA SER A 70 4.98 0.63 -13.81
C SER A 70 5.59 0.79 -15.20
N ILE A 71 4.83 1.43 -16.07
CA ILE A 71 5.29 1.77 -17.42
C ILE A 71 4.97 3.22 -17.70
N GLY A 72 5.98 3.94 -18.16
CA GLY A 72 5.85 5.25 -18.77
C GLY A 72 6.54 6.33 -17.96
N ALA A 73 6.12 7.56 -18.19
CA ALA A 73 6.67 8.74 -17.56
C ALA A 73 5.54 9.71 -17.24
N GLY A 74 5.69 10.44 -16.15
CA GLY A 74 4.70 11.38 -15.68
C GLY A 74 5.28 12.32 -14.64
N HIS A 75 4.76 13.53 -14.64
CA HIS A 75 5.01 14.50 -13.59
C HIS A 75 3.69 15.20 -13.32
N VAL A 76 3.29 15.24 -12.06
CA VAL A 76 2.08 15.92 -11.61
C VAL A 76 2.44 16.59 -10.30
N ASP A 77 2.29 17.90 -10.26
CA ASP A 77 2.44 18.72 -9.06
C ASP A 77 1.22 19.63 -8.97
N GLY A 78 0.34 19.37 -8.01
CA GLY A 78 -0.91 20.10 -7.89
C GLY A 78 -1.87 19.51 -6.86
N GLY A 79 -3.15 19.47 -7.22
CA GLY A 79 -4.21 19.02 -6.33
C GLY A 79 -4.87 17.75 -6.83
N PHE A 80 -5.41 16.99 -5.89
CA PHE A 80 -6.20 15.78 -6.14
C PHE A 80 -7.55 15.90 -5.43
N PHE A 81 -8.62 15.48 -6.10
CA PHE A 81 -9.96 15.36 -5.54
C PHE A 81 -10.47 13.94 -5.75
N GLY A 82 -10.71 13.22 -4.66
CA GLY A 82 -11.20 11.84 -4.72
C GLY A 82 -10.85 11.05 -3.46
N ILE A 83 -10.72 9.74 -3.63
CA ILE A 83 -10.21 8.81 -2.64
C ILE A 83 -8.81 8.42 -3.08
N GLY A 84 -7.81 8.63 -2.23
CA GLY A 84 -6.48 8.09 -2.47
C GLY A 84 -5.48 8.40 -1.38
N GLY A 85 -4.42 7.60 -1.30
CA GLY A 85 -3.41 7.71 -0.24
C GLY A 85 -4.00 7.53 1.17
N GLY A 86 -4.98 6.63 1.32
CA GLY A 86 -5.66 6.34 2.58
C GLY A 86 -6.64 7.43 3.06
N ARG A 87 -7.00 8.38 2.18
CA ARG A 87 -7.82 9.54 2.53
C ARG A 87 -8.87 9.83 1.46
N ALA A 88 -9.95 10.50 1.85
CA ALA A 88 -10.96 11.01 0.93
C ALA A 88 -11.07 12.54 1.05
N GLY A 89 -11.08 13.25 -0.08
CA GLY A 89 -11.28 14.70 -0.12
C GLY A 89 -10.41 15.41 -1.16
N VAL A 90 -10.13 16.69 -0.88
CA VAL A 90 -9.20 17.52 -1.64
C VAL A 90 -7.88 17.59 -0.89
N MET A 91 -6.77 17.29 -1.56
CA MET A 91 -5.44 17.34 -0.98
C MET A 91 -4.37 17.70 -2.01
N PRO A 92 -3.26 18.32 -1.59
CA PRO A 92 -2.08 18.41 -2.42
C PRO A 92 -1.60 17.00 -2.80
N HIS A 93 -1.16 16.87 -4.04
CA HIS A 93 -0.66 15.62 -4.59
C HIS A 93 0.53 15.87 -5.51
N TYR A 94 1.58 15.11 -5.29
CA TYR A 94 2.75 15.09 -6.13
C TYR A 94 3.00 13.67 -6.61
N HIS A 95 3.20 13.51 -7.91
CA HIS A 95 3.54 12.23 -8.50
C HIS A 95 4.54 12.44 -9.63
N LYS A 96 5.69 11.81 -9.51
CA LYS A 96 6.71 11.78 -10.57
C LYS A 96 7.13 10.36 -10.80
N VAL A 97 7.01 9.91 -12.04
CA VAL A 97 7.33 8.56 -12.43
C VAL A 97 8.14 8.56 -13.72
N CYS A 98 9.12 7.66 -13.81
CA CYS A 98 9.78 7.34 -15.07
C CYS A 98 10.30 5.90 -15.01
N GLY A 99 9.88 5.08 -15.97
CA GLY A 99 10.26 3.68 -15.98
C GLY A 99 9.61 2.83 -17.04
N LEU A 100 10.12 1.61 -17.14
CA LEU A 100 9.59 0.56 -18.00
C LEU A 100 9.76 -0.77 -17.27
N LEU A 101 8.67 -1.44 -16.90
CA LEU A 101 8.53 -2.86 -16.51
C LEU A 101 9.64 -3.46 -15.63
N LEU A 102 10.85 -3.60 -16.15
CA LEU A 102 12.00 -4.13 -15.44
C LEU A 102 12.52 -3.18 -14.35
N TRP A 103 12.41 -1.88 -14.59
CA TRP A 103 12.83 -0.84 -13.66
C TRP A 103 11.97 0.41 -13.83
N THR A 104 11.43 0.90 -12.72
CA THR A 104 10.73 2.17 -12.66
C THR A 104 11.12 2.91 -11.42
N TYR A 105 11.28 4.22 -11.51
CA TYR A 105 11.46 5.10 -10.38
C TYR A 105 10.21 5.95 -10.16
N GLU A 106 9.73 6.00 -8.93
CA GLU A 106 8.54 6.74 -8.53
C GLU A 106 8.82 7.61 -7.30
N GLU A 107 8.29 8.84 -7.34
CA GLU A 107 8.16 9.75 -6.21
C GLU A 107 6.68 10.07 -6.02
N LEU A 108 6.18 9.95 -4.80
CA LEU A 108 4.76 10.16 -4.48
C LEU A 108 4.61 10.96 -3.19
N GLY A 109 3.77 11.99 -3.23
CA GLY A 109 3.43 12.86 -2.10
C GLY A 109 1.91 12.99 -1.97
N TRP A 110 1.42 12.82 -0.74
CA TRP A 110 0.00 12.96 -0.40
C TRP A 110 -0.14 13.91 0.78
N GLY A 111 -0.96 14.96 0.65
CA GLY A 111 -1.24 15.88 1.75
C GLY A 111 -0.08 16.84 2.04
N GLU A 112 0.48 16.78 3.24
CA GLU A 112 1.59 17.66 3.64
C GLU A 112 2.93 17.02 3.26
N PHE A 113 3.55 17.52 2.19
CA PHE A 113 4.89 17.13 1.75
C PHE A 113 5.68 18.35 1.27
N ASP A 114 6.99 18.19 1.15
CA ASP A 114 7.91 19.18 0.62
C ASP A 114 8.80 18.51 -0.43
N ILE A 115 8.60 18.86 -1.70
CA ILE A 115 9.34 18.28 -2.83
C ILE A 115 10.86 18.50 -2.74
N THR A 116 11.31 19.48 -1.95
CA THR A 116 12.74 19.75 -1.73
C THR A 116 13.35 18.89 -0.64
N LYS A 117 12.51 18.23 0.17
CA LYS A 117 12.88 17.35 1.28
C LYS A 117 12.48 15.92 0.96
N PRO A 118 13.39 15.11 0.39
CA PRO A 118 13.04 13.78 -0.09
C PRO A 118 12.54 12.80 0.99
N GLU A 119 12.78 13.08 2.26
CA GLU A 119 12.24 12.37 3.42
C GLU A 119 10.73 12.57 3.62
N THR A 120 10.15 13.58 2.99
CA THR A 120 8.71 13.85 3.00
C THR A 120 8.01 13.27 1.77
N LEU A 121 8.68 12.45 0.98
CA LEU A 121 8.10 11.80 -0.20
C LEU A 121 8.30 10.30 -0.10
N TYR A 122 7.33 9.53 -0.59
CA TYR A 122 7.57 8.13 -0.90
C TYR A 122 8.46 8.05 -2.14
N ARG A 123 9.55 7.30 -2.02
CA ARG A 123 10.50 7.09 -3.12
C ARG A 123 10.87 5.63 -3.20
N TRP A 124 10.56 5.01 -4.33
CA TRP A 124 10.87 3.61 -4.53
C TRP A 124 11.24 3.31 -5.96
N HIS A 125 11.86 2.14 -6.14
CA HIS A 125 12.14 1.57 -7.43
C HIS A 125 11.32 0.29 -7.60
N ASN A 126 10.44 0.28 -8.60
CA ASN A 126 9.61 -0.88 -8.93
C ASN A 126 10.24 -1.72 -10.04
N GLY A 127 9.71 -2.93 -10.21
CA GLY A 127 10.18 -3.93 -11.16
C GLY A 127 11.29 -4.83 -10.58
N PRO A 128 11.57 -5.98 -11.23
CA PRO A 128 12.55 -6.94 -10.75
C PRO A 128 13.94 -6.36 -10.45
N ILE A 129 14.40 -5.40 -11.27
CA ILE A 129 15.71 -4.75 -11.06
C ILE A 129 15.61 -3.74 -9.91
N GLY A 130 14.50 -2.99 -9.84
CA GLY A 130 14.24 -2.05 -8.75
C GLY A 130 14.33 -2.74 -7.39
N TYR A 131 13.58 -3.83 -7.21
CA TYR A 131 13.56 -4.61 -5.98
C TYR A 131 14.89 -5.28 -5.64
N ALA A 132 15.65 -5.74 -6.64
CA ALA A 132 16.92 -6.40 -6.40
C ALA A 132 18.05 -5.43 -6.01
N CYS A 133 18.01 -4.19 -6.50
CA CYS A 133 19.14 -3.26 -6.41
C CYS A 133 18.91 -2.05 -5.51
N TYR A 134 17.65 -1.74 -5.16
CA TYR A 134 17.31 -0.53 -4.42
C TYR A 134 16.35 -0.85 -3.27
N PHE A 135 16.70 -0.41 -2.07
CA PHE A 135 15.82 -0.51 -0.92
C PHE A 135 14.77 0.62 -0.94
N GLU A 136 13.55 0.28 -0.55
CA GLU A 136 12.43 1.22 -0.47
C GLU A 136 12.71 2.33 0.55
N ARG A 137 12.30 3.57 0.24
CA ARG A 137 12.37 4.70 1.16
C ARG A 137 10.97 5.29 1.35
N LYS A 138 10.39 5.03 2.52
CA LYS A 138 9.09 5.59 2.95
C LYS A 138 9.31 6.90 3.72
N PRO A 139 8.38 7.87 3.64
CA PRO A 139 8.40 9.07 4.46
C PRO A 139 7.95 8.77 5.89
N ASP A 140 8.23 9.67 6.83
CA ASP A 140 7.88 9.49 8.26
C ASP A 140 6.37 9.39 8.51
N TYR A 141 5.56 9.97 7.63
CA TYR A 141 4.09 9.87 7.68
C TYR A 141 3.57 8.65 6.89
N GLY A 142 4.45 7.83 6.34
CA GLY A 142 4.08 6.76 5.44
C GLY A 142 3.52 5.54 6.14
N PHE A 143 2.54 4.88 5.54
CA PHE A 143 1.91 3.67 6.12
C PHE A 143 2.94 2.53 6.22
N SER A 144 2.97 1.86 7.38
CA SER A 144 3.84 0.72 7.66
C SER A 144 3.39 -0.53 6.91
#